data_AF-A0A817Y2X4-F1
#
_entry.id   AF-A0A817Y2X4-F1
#
_cell.length_a   1.000
_cell.length_b   1.000
_cell.length_c   1.000
_cell.angle_alpha   90.00
_cell.angle_beta   90.00
_cell.angle_gamma   90.00
#
_symmetry.space_group_name_H-M   'P 1'
#
loop_
_entity.id
_entity.type
_entity.pdbx_description
1 polymer ?
#
loop_
_entity_poly.entity_id
_entity_poly.type
_entity_poly.pdbx_seq_one_letter_code
_entity_poly.pdbx_strand_id
1 'polypeptide(L)'
;MVSGYVNNHNNPDAYTNVMQGQVLLNGSQVPKIIWNQIKILIISNKDEFDIERDMLVTETLPKLQQYFLTQGIYVYFIDCNLNWNFDLSKNPYHILRYMKELKDAYQTSTGHFLLTFVGNKYGQIVLPIELSTIDFHNIKNSASDLGKDIKLLEEWYLLDDKLSPPMYKLKDPDENFSTIPSRSISTYDINSCENQEWNEAYFNLVDLFLSVLNEKSNMKSMHDIQLLSYVEMLFNYSIKLSPSGSMCILRQLDGLNEKSKGNESYIDLLPGGRLDKIRQEKLKRFRESIINKFSITN
;
A
#
# COMPACT_ATOMS: atom_id res chain seq x y z
N MET A 1 59.97 16.61 -13.40
CA MET A 1 59.24 17.12 -14.58
C MET A 1 58.93 15.93 -15.49
N VAL A 2 57.64 15.77 -15.76
CA VAL A 2 57.01 15.03 -16.88
C VAL A 2 57.21 13.51 -16.97
N SER A 3 56.20 12.79 -16.50
CA SER A 3 55.68 11.53 -17.06
C SER A 3 54.17 11.66 -16.82
N GLY A 4 53.32 11.90 -17.81
CA GLY A 4 53.14 11.15 -19.03
C GLY A 4 51.69 10.64 -19.01
N TYR A 5 50.73 11.57 -19.18
CA TYR A 5 49.32 11.21 -19.36
C TYR A 5 49.19 10.40 -20.65
N VAL A 6 48.82 9.13 -20.53
CA VAL A 6 48.35 8.32 -21.65
C VAL A 6 46.91 7.91 -21.33
N ASN A 7 45.98 8.57 -22.02
CA ASN A 7 44.61 8.12 -22.21
C ASN A 7 44.66 6.73 -22.84
N ASN A 8 44.05 5.72 -22.20
CA ASN A 8 43.82 4.43 -22.83
C ASN A 8 42.32 4.21 -23.06
N HIS A 9 42.06 3.85 -24.31
CA HIS A 9 40.81 3.71 -25.01
C HIS A 9 39.78 2.78 -24.36
N ASN A 10 38.51 3.10 -24.63
CA ASN A 10 37.37 2.19 -24.77
C ASN A 10 37.78 0.74 -24.99
N ASN A 11 37.57 -0.11 -23.97
CA ASN A 11 37.80 -1.53 -24.08
C ASN A 11 36.67 -2.16 -24.94
N PRO A 12 36.92 -2.57 -26.20
CA PRO A 12 35.90 -3.17 -27.06
C PRO A 12 35.46 -4.56 -26.54
N ASP A 13 36.24 -5.14 -25.62
CA ASP A 13 36.05 -6.51 -25.16
C ASP A 13 35.03 -6.63 -24.02
N ALA A 14 34.68 -5.54 -23.34
CA ALA A 14 33.77 -5.61 -22.20
C ALA A 14 32.36 -6.10 -22.61
N TYR A 15 31.85 -5.62 -23.75
CA TYR A 15 30.53 -6.03 -24.25
C TYR A 15 30.52 -7.48 -24.74
N THR A 16 31.57 -7.89 -25.46
CA THR A 16 31.72 -9.26 -25.98
C THR A 16 31.86 -10.27 -24.84
N ASN A 17 32.62 -9.93 -23.80
CA ASN A 17 32.81 -10.77 -22.62
C ASN A 17 31.52 -10.95 -21.81
N VAL A 18 30.69 -9.90 -21.70
CA VAL A 18 29.36 -9.99 -21.07
C VAL A 18 28.42 -10.88 -21.89
N MET A 19 28.40 -10.71 -23.22
CA MET A 19 27.55 -11.52 -24.11
C MET A 19 27.99 -12.99 -24.17
N GLN A 20 29.26 -13.29 -23.90
CA GLN A 20 29.81 -14.65 -23.84
C GLN A 20 29.77 -15.26 -22.43
N GLY A 21 29.15 -14.59 -21.45
CA GLY A 21 29.01 -15.09 -20.08
C GLY A 21 30.31 -15.07 -19.26
N GLN A 22 31.36 -14.44 -19.76
CA GLN A 22 32.64 -14.26 -19.06
C GLN A 22 32.62 -12.94 -18.29
N VAL A 23 31.88 -12.90 -17.18
CA VAL A 23 31.86 -11.72 -16.31
C VAL A 23 33.06 -11.76 -15.35
N LEU A 24 34.17 -11.14 -15.76
CA LEU A 24 35.34 -10.88 -14.92
C LEU A 24 35.26 -9.46 -14.34
N LEU A 25 34.25 -9.18 -13.50
CA LEU A 25 34.16 -7.91 -12.79
C LEU A 25 34.47 -8.13 -11.31
N ASN A 26 35.62 -7.64 -10.84
CA ASN A 26 35.85 -7.46 -9.41
C ASN A 26 34.86 -6.41 -8.89
N GLY A 27 34.17 -6.66 -7.77
CA GLY A 27 33.06 -5.84 -7.28
C GLY A 27 33.35 -4.35 -7.04
N SER A 28 34.62 -3.94 -7.05
CA SER A 28 35.08 -2.54 -6.99
C SER A 28 35.21 -1.85 -8.36
N GLN A 29 35.03 -2.56 -9.48
CA GLN A 29 35.10 -2.04 -10.86
C GLN A 29 33.73 -1.85 -11.51
N VAL A 30 32.64 -2.25 -10.85
CA VAL A 30 31.30 -1.93 -11.32
C VAL A 30 31.04 -0.47 -10.97
N PRO A 31 30.90 0.45 -11.96
CA PRO A 31 30.53 1.81 -11.65
C PRO A 31 29.21 1.77 -10.87
N LYS A 32 29.16 2.49 -9.74
CA LYS A 32 27.90 2.75 -9.03
C LYS A 32 27.06 3.60 -9.99
N ILE A 33 26.25 2.95 -10.82
CA ILE A 33 25.33 3.65 -11.70
C ILE A 33 24.32 4.31 -10.77
N ILE A 34 24.45 5.63 -10.63
CA ILE A 34 23.39 6.46 -10.05
C ILE A 34 22.34 6.51 -11.15
N TRP A 35 21.39 5.57 -11.11
CA TRP A 35 20.29 5.56 -12.07
C TRP A 35 19.51 6.87 -11.89
N ASN A 36 19.54 7.73 -12.90
CA ASN A 36 18.66 8.88 -12.96
C ASN A 36 17.27 8.34 -13.29
N GLN A 37 16.50 7.98 -12.26
CA GLN A 37 15.22 7.30 -12.43
C GLN A 37 14.09 8.03 -11.71
N ILE A 38 12.89 7.91 -12.27
CA ILE A 38 11.63 8.34 -11.71
C ILE A 38 10.82 7.07 -11.44
N LYS A 39 10.73 6.66 -10.18
CA LYS A 39 9.95 5.52 -9.69
C LYS A 39 8.71 6.05 -8.97
N ILE A 40 7.54 5.89 -9.57
CA ILE A 40 6.26 6.35 -9.01
C ILE A 40 5.43 5.14 -8.61
N LEU A 41 5.11 5.05 -7.32
CA LEU A 41 4.13 4.09 -6.81
C LEU A 41 2.71 4.64 -7.08
N ILE A 42 1.83 3.81 -7.62
CA ILE A 42 0.42 4.14 -7.87
C ILE A 42 -0.43 3.43 -6.82
N ILE A 43 -1.22 4.21 -6.08
CA ILE A 43 -2.16 3.69 -5.07
C ILE A 43 -3.58 4.16 -5.38
N SER A 44 -4.54 3.24 -5.27
CA SER A 44 -5.97 3.49 -5.48
C SER A 44 -6.76 2.31 -4.93
N ASN A 45 -8.06 2.48 -4.69
CA ASN A 45 -8.98 1.35 -4.51
C ASN A 45 -9.04 0.54 -5.80
N LYS A 46 -8.83 -0.78 -5.70
CA LYS A 46 -8.71 -1.70 -6.85
C LYS A 46 -9.84 -1.54 -7.86
N ASP A 47 -11.08 -1.67 -7.40
CA ASP A 47 -12.27 -1.70 -8.24
C ASP A 47 -12.62 -0.34 -8.88
N GLU A 48 -12.14 0.75 -8.29
CA GLU A 48 -12.66 2.08 -8.57
C GLU A 48 -11.97 2.77 -9.76
N PHE A 49 -10.70 2.47 -9.96
CA PHE A 49 -9.80 3.14 -10.92
C PHE A 49 -9.13 2.17 -11.90
N ASP A 50 -9.76 1.02 -12.18
CA ASP A 50 -9.14 -0.02 -13.01
C ASP A 50 -8.83 0.48 -14.42
N ILE A 51 -9.76 1.21 -15.03
CA ILE A 51 -9.60 1.79 -16.37
C ILE A 51 -8.48 2.84 -16.37
N GLU A 52 -8.47 3.76 -15.40
CA GLU A 52 -7.46 4.82 -15.32
C GLU A 52 -6.06 4.25 -15.07
N ARG A 53 -5.95 3.22 -14.22
CA ARG A 53 -4.68 2.53 -13.96
C ARG A 53 -4.18 1.78 -15.18
N ASP A 54 -5.06 1.07 -15.89
CA ASP A 54 -4.69 0.39 -17.14
C ASP A 54 -4.16 1.40 -18.16
N MET A 55 -4.89 2.49 -18.41
CA MET A 55 -4.48 3.57 -19.32
C MET A 55 -3.17 4.25 -18.91
N LEU A 56 -2.90 4.39 -17.60
CA LEU A 56 -1.62 4.91 -17.12
C LEU A 56 -0.45 4.01 -17.52
N VAL A 57 -0.62 2.69 -17.45
CA VAL A 57 0.44 1.72 -17.73
C VAL A 57 0.56 1.42 -19.22
N THR A 58 -0.56 1.27 -19.93
CA THR A 58 -0.60 0.86 -21.34
C THR A 58 -0.39 2.02 -22.30
N GLU A 59 -0.82 3.23 -21.96
CA GLU A 59 -0.71 4.40 -22.85
C GLU A 59 0.23 5.49 -22.34
N THR A 60 0.14 5.84 -21.05
CA THR A 60 0.85 7.02 -20.52
C THR A 60 2.32 6.71 -20.27
N LEU A 61 2.60 5.61 -19.58
CA LEU A 61 3.97 5.20 -19.22
C LEU A 61 4.88 5.05 -20.46
N PRO A 62 4.48 4.40 -21.58
CA PRO A 62 5.35 4.29 -22.76
C PRO A 62 5.71 5.64 -23.36
N LYS A 63 4.77 6.59 -23.40
CA LYS A 63 5.01 7.95 -23.91
C LYS A 63 5.99 8.71 -23.02
N LEU A 64 5.83 8.60 -21.69
CA LEU A 64 6.75 9.20 -20.72
C LEU A 64 8.15 8.58 -20.83
N GLN A 65 8.24 7.25 -20.90
CA GLN A 65 9.50 6.55 -21.08
C GLN A 65 10.20 6.99 -22.36
N GLN A 66 9.50 7.08 -23.50
CA GLN A 66 10.08 7.55 -24.75
C GLN A 66 10.64 8.97 -24.63
N TYR A 67 9.91 9.88 -23.98
CA TYR A 67 10.35 11.25 -23.77
C TYR A 67 11.58 11.33 -22.87
N PHE A 68 11.53 10.73 -21.68
CA PHE A 68 12.58 10.82 -20.66
C PHE A 68 13.83 10.00 -21.01
N LEU A 69 13.69 8.95 -21.81
CA LEU A 69 14.83 8.17 -22.29
C LEU A 69 15.79 9.01 -23.14
N THR A 70 15.28 10.00 -23.89
CA THR A 70 16.14 10.96 -24.64
C THR A 70 17.02 11.81 -23.72
N GLN A 71 16.67 11.91 -22.44
CA GLN A 71 17.38 12.65 -21.41
C GLN A 71 18.17 11.72 -20.46
N GLY A 72 18.23 10.41 -20.77
CA GLY A 72 18.88 9.42 -19.92
C GLY A 72 18.15 9.15 -18.61
N ILE A 73 16.86 9.49 -18.53
CA ILE A 73 16.01 9.26 -17.35
C ILE A 73 15.14 8.03 -17.57
N TYR A 74 15.16 7.10 -16.61
CA TYR A 74 14.32 5.91 -16.64
C TYR A 74 13.04 6.13 -15.82
N VAL A 75 11.87 5.89 -16.41
CA VAL A 75 10.59 6.06 -15.72
C VAL A 75 9.92 4.72 -15.47
N TYR A 76 9.49 4.49 -14.24
CA TYR A 76 8.82 3.27 -13.79
C TYR A 76 7.57 3.62 -13.00
N PHE A 77 6.45 3.00 -13.38
CA PHE A 77 5.25 2.98 -12.55
C PHE A 77 5.14 1.62 -11.86
N ILE A 78 4.79 1.65 -10.58
CA ILE A 78 4.50 0.46 -9.80
C ILE A 78 3.08 0.58 -9.33
N ASP A 79 2.18 -0.11 -10.02
CA ASP A 79 0.80 -0.21 -9.61
C ASP A 79 0.62 -1.40 -8.66
N CYS A 80 0.21 -1.10 -7.44
CA CYS A 80 -0.07 -2.07 -6.38
C CYS A 80 -1.21 -3.04 -6.72
N ASN A 81 -2.03 -2.74 -7.73
CA ASN A 81 -3.20 -3.55 -8.10
C ASN A 81 -3.06 -4.23 -9.47
N LEU A 82 -1.98 -3.95 -10.23
CA LEU A 82 -1.84 -4.42 -11.60
C LEU A 82 -1.56 -5.92 -11.68
N ASN A 83 -2.29 -6.62 -12.54
CA ASN A 83 -2.14 -8.05 -12.86
C ASN A 83 -2.37 -9.00 -11.68
N TRP A 84 -2.99 -8.55 -10.59
CA TRP A 84 -3.27 -9.42 -9.45
C TRP A 84 -4.77 -9.67 -9.43
N ASN A 85 -5.17 -10.94 -9.53
CA ASN A 85 -6.59 -11.33 -9.40
C ASN A 85 -7.08 -11.12 -7.95
N PHE A 86 -6.16 -11.11 -7.00
CA PHE A 86 -6.44 -10.92 -5.57
C PHE A 86 -6.47 -9.44 -5.16
N ASP A 87 -7.30 -9.09 -4.18
CA ASP A 87 -7.34 -7.78 -3.53
C ASP A 87 -6.48 -7.79 -2.28
N LEU A 88 -5.36 -7.10 -2.34
CA LEU A 88 -4.35 -7.09 -1.29
C LEU A 88 -4.71 -6.28 -0.08
N SER A 89 -5.72 -5.42 -0.21
CA SER A 89 -6.25 -4.70 0.92
C SER A 89 -6.87 -5.62 1.98
N LYS A 90 -7.12 -6.89 1.60
CA LYS A 90 -7.65 -7.94 2.48
C LYS A 90 -6.63 -8.52 3.47
N ASN A 91 -5.33 -8.34 3.27
CA ASN A 91 -4.32 -8.76 4.25
C ASN A 91 -3.46 -7.55 4.68
N PRO A 92 -3.55 -7.10 5.95
CA PRO A 92 -2.72 -6.02 6.47
C PRO A 92 -1.22 -6.18 6.22
N TYR A 93 -0.69 -7.42 6.23
CA TYR A 93 0.72 -7.69 6.01
C TYR A 93 1.21 -7.32 4.61
N HIS A 94 0.35 -7.40 3.59
CA HIS A 94 0.69 -6.93 2.25
C HIS A 94 0.89 -5.40 2.20
N ILE A 95 0.20 -4.65 3.06
CA ILE A 95 0.36 -3.20 3.09
C ILE A 95 1.75 -2.80 3.62
N LEU A 96 2.36 -3.59 4.50
CA LEU A 96 3.76 -3.39 4.93
C LEU A 96 4.73 -3.48 3.76
N ARG A 97 4.46 -4.37 2.80
CA ARG A 97 5.25 -4.47 1.56
C ARG A 97 5.15 -3.17 0.75
N TYR A 98 3.96 -2.57 0.68
CA TYR A 98 3.76 -1.29 0.01
C TYR A 98 4.41 -0.12 0.71
N MET A 99 4.41 -0.09 2.04
CA MET A 99 5.19 0.89 2.77
C MET A 99 6.69 0.77 2.47
N LYS A 100 7.21 -0.45 2.32
CA LYS A 100 8.61 -0.68 1.95
C LYS A 100 8.91 -0.22 0.51
N GLU A 101 8.07 -0.57 -0.46
CA GLU A 101 8.23 -0.10 -1.85
C GLU A 101 8.12 1.41 -1.96
N LEU A 102 7.21 2.03 -1.20
CA LEU A 102 7.05 3.48 -1.14
C LEU A 102 8.31 4.16 -0.58
N LYS A 103 8.87 3.59 0.49
CA LYS A 103 10.13 4.08 1.08
C LYS A 103 11.30 3.93 0.11
N ASP A 104 11.37 2.81 -0.61
CA ASP A 104 12.40 2.58 -1.63
C ASP A 104 12.26 3.56 -2.80
N ALA A 105 11.03 3.80 -3.28
CA ALA A 105 10.75 4.80 -4.30
C ALA A 105 11.16 6.21 -3.83
N TYR A 106 10.86 6.59 -2.59
CA TYR A 106 11.33 7.85 -2.02
C TYR A 106 12.86 7.96 -1.99
N GLN A 107 13.57 6.87 -1.69
CA GLN A 107 15.05 6.87 -1.59
C GLN A 107 15.76 6.86 -2.94
N THR A 108 15.12 6.31 -3.98
CA THR A 108 15.76 6.00 -5.26
C THR A 108 15.21 6.76 -6.45
N SER A 109 14.02 7.37 -6.32
CA SER A 109 13.39 8.19 -7.35
C SER A 109 13.86 9.64 -7.26
N THR A 110 13.96 10.29 -8.42
CA THR A 110 14.10 11.74 -8.53
C THR A 110 12.72 12.37 -8.74
N GLY A 111 12.36 13.33 -7.90
CA GLY A 111 11.07 14.04 -8.00
C GLY A 111 9.93 13.33 -7.27
N HIS A 112 8.76 13.24 -7.92
CA HIS A 112 7.59 12.59 -7.33
C HIS A 112 7.78 11.08 -7.27
N PHE A 113 7.32 10.47 -6.19
CA PHE A 113 7.47 9.02 -5.95
C PHE A 113 6.14 8.33 -5.59
N LEU A 114 5.06 9.11 -5.42
CA LEU A 114 3.71 8.59 -5.21
C LEU A 114 2.69 9.31 -6.11
N LEU A 115 1.79 8.53 -6.70
CA LEU A 115 0.54 8.98 -7.30
C LEU A 115 -0.64 8.26 -6.63
N THR A 116 -1.54 9.04 -6.01
CA THR A 116 -2.71 8.52 -5.29
C THR A 116 -3.99 8.87 -6.04
N PHE A 117 -4.84 7.90 -6.31
CA PHE A 117 -6.21 8.13 -6.77
C PHE A 117 -7.19 7.98 -5.60
N VAL A 118 -8.05 8.99 -5.41
CA VAL A 118 -9.11 8.96 -4.40
C VAL A 118 -10.43 9.29 -5.06
N GLY A 119 -11.36 8.35 -4.99
CA GLY A 119 -12.70 8.46 -5.55
C GLY A 119 -13.76 8.51 -4.46
N ASN A 120 -14.94 7.97 -4.74
CA ASN A 120 -16.13 7.94 -3.90
C ASN A 120 -16.17 6.73 -2.94
N LYS A 121 -15.22 5.80 -3.07
CA LYS A 121 -15.05 4.67 -2.15
C LYS A 121 -13.92 4.97 -1.17
N TYR A 122 -14.15 4.74 0.12
CA TYR A 122 -13.10 4.81 1.13
C TYR A 122 -12.19 3.60 1.08
N GLY A 123 -12.79 2.42 0.87
CA GLY A 123 -12.10 1.15 0.74
C GLY A 123 -11.90 0.41 2.05
N GLN A 124 -11.11 -0.65 1.97
CA GLN A 124 -10.87 -1.56 3.08
C GLN A 124 -10.07 -0.88 4.19
N ILE A 125 -10.60 -0.97 5.42
CA ILE A 125 -9.91 -0.52 6.64
C ILE A 125 -8.85 -1.54 6.99
N VAL A 126 -7.66 -1.04 7.34
CA VAL A 126 -6.52 -1.87 7.75
C VAL A 126 -6.53 -2.03 9.26
N LEU A 127 -6.57 -3.29 9.73
CA LEU A 127 -6.41 -3.61 11.14
C LEU A 127 -4.94 -3.43 11.58
N PRO A 128 -4.71 -3.03 12.85
CA PRO A 128 -3.35 -2.97 13.39
C PRO A 128 -2.75 -4.37 13.44
N ILE A 129 -1.56 -4.55 12.86
CA ILE A 129 -0.85 -5.83 12.91
C ILE A 129 -0.33 -6.12 14.32
N GLU A 130 0.09 -5.08 15.03
CA GLU A 130 0.63 -5.17 16.37
C GLU A 130 -0.18 -4.29 17.32
N LEU A 131 -0.43 -4.80 18.52
CA LEU A 131 -1.08 -4.10 19.61
C LEU A 131 -0.25 -4.22 20.87
N SER A 132 -0.13 -3.14 21.63
CA SER A 132 0.41 -3.24 22.98
C SER A 132 -0.52 -4.12 23.83
N THR A 133 0.03 -4.75 24.88
CA THR A 133 -0.77 -5.53 25.82
C THR A 133 -1.88 -4.68 26.45
N ILE A 134 -1.59 -3.41 26.73
CA ILE A 134 -2.55 -2.44 27.28
C ILE A 134 -3.67 -2.19 26.26
N ASP A 135 -3.34 -1.92 25.00
CA ASP A 135 -4.35 -1.66 23.96
C ASP A 135 -5.23 -2.86 23.70
N PHE A 136 -4.64 -4.05 23.60
CA PHE A 136 -5.38 -5.30 23.41
C PHE A 136 -6.40 -5.51 24.53
N HIS A 137 -5.99 -5.40 25.79
CA HIS A 137 -6.91 -5.53 26.92
C HIS A 137 -7.98 -4.44 26.95
N ASN A 138 -7.62 -3.19 26.60
CA ASN A 138 -8.59 -2.10 26.49
C ASN A 138 -9.63 -2.36 25.39
N ILE A 139 -9.24 -2.91 24.24
CA ILE A 139 -10.16 -3.29 23.16
C ILE A 139 -11.06 -4.42 23.63
N LYS A 140 -10.46 -5.47 24.20
CA LYS A 140 -11.19 -6.65 24.69
C LYS A 140 -12.25 -6.29 25.72
N ASN A 141 -11.89 -5.50 26.73
CA ASN A 141 -12.82 -5.10 27.79
C ASN A 141 -13.99 -4.28 27.23
N SER A 142 -13.71 -3.30 26.38
CA SER A 142 -14.77 -2.48 25.81
C SER A 142 -15.62 -3.21 24.78
N ALA A 143 -15.04 -4.14 24.02
CA ALA A 143 -15.81 -5.03 23.16
C ALA A 143 -16.76 -5.90 23.99
N SER A 144 -16.29 -6.41 25.13
CA SER A 144 -17.14 -7.16 26.08
C SER A 144 -18.26 -6.29 26.66
N ASP A 145 -17.97 -5.05 27.06
CA ASP A 145 -18.97 -4.09 27.58
C ASP A 145 -20.05 -3.78 26.52
N LEU A 146 -19.65 -3.75 25.25
CA LEU A 146 -20.51 -3.58 24.08
C LEU A 146 -21.29 -4.85 23.68
N GLY A 147 -21.08 -5.97 24.36
CA GLY A 147 -21.68 -7.25 24.00
C GLY A 147 -21.19 -7.83 22.67
N LYS A 148 -20.01 -7.41 22.18
CA LYS A 148 -19.37 -7.98 21.00
C LYS A 148 -18.70 -9.32 21.34
N ASP A 149 -18.56 -10.18 20.34
CA ASP A 149 -17.84 -11.45 20.50
C ASP A 149 -16.33 -11.21 20.57
N ILE A 150 -15.76 -11.39 21.78
CA ILE A 150 -14.33 -11.23 22.03
C ILE A 150 -13.51 -12.46 21.62
N LYS A 151 -14.14 -13.61 21.36
CA LYS A 151 -13.42 -14.85 21.00
C LYS A 151 -12.63 -14.66 19.72
N LEU A 152 -13.22 -13.96 18.74
CA LEU A 152 -12.56 -13.65 17.49
C LEU A 152 -11.30 -12.82 17.70
N LEU A 153 -11.34 -11.86 18.62
CA LEU A 153 -10.18 -11.05 18.96
C LEU A 153 -9.06 -11.91 19.59
N GLU A 154 -9.40 -12.79 20.53
CA GLU A 154 -8.44 -13.70 21.18
C GLU A 154 -7.88 -14.77 20.24
N GLU A 155 -8.68 -15.20 19.27
CA GLU A 155 -8.27 -16.18 18.28
C GLU A 155 -7.30 -15.61 17.27
N TRP A 156 -7.53 -14.37 16.80
CA TRP A 156 -6.75 -13.78 15.72
C TRP A 156 -5.58 -12.93 16.19
N TYR A 157 -5.58 -12.43 17.43
CA TYR A 157 -4.45 -11.71 18.00
C TYR A 157 -3.77 -12.55 19.09
N LEU A 158 -2.55 -13.00 18.80
CA LEU A 158 -1.76 -13.84 19.70
C LEU A 158 -0.63 -13.04 20.36
N LEU A 159 -0.36 -13.32 21.63
CA LEU A 159 0.75 -12.71 22.34
C LEU A 159 2.09 -13.22 21.79
N ASP A 160 2.93 -12.30 21.32
CA ASP A 160 4.33 -12.55 20.98
C ASP A 160 5.21 -12.12 22.17
N ASP A 161 5.62 -13.11 22.95
CA ASP A 161 6.47 -12.96 24.13
C ASP A 161 7.96 -12.81 23.80
N LYS A 162 8.34 -12.97 22.52
CA LYS A 162 9.72 -12.80 22.05
C LYS A 162 10.09 -11.32 21.87
N LEU A 163 9.09 -10.44 21.77
CA LEU A 163 9.29 -9.00 21.71
C LEU A 163 9.52 -8.41 23.12
N SER A 164 10.31 -7.34 23.18
CA SER A 164 10.54 -6.58 24.41
C SER A 164 10.18 -5.10 24.17
N PRO A 165 9.02 -4.62 24.65
CA PRO A 165 8.01 -5.33 25.44
C PRO A 165 7.17 -6.34 24.61
N PRO A 166 6.52 -7.33 25.25
CA PRO A 166 5.60 -8.25 24.57
C PRO A 166 4.43 -7.49 23.91
N MET A 167 3.99 -7.97 22.75
CA MET A 167 2.90 -7.37 21.97
C MET A 167 1.97 -8.44 21.42
N TYR A 168 0.70 -8.10 21.23
CA TYR A 168 -0.24 -8.95 20.53
C TYR A 168 -0.11 -8.74 19.02
N LYS A 169 0.03 -9.83 18.27
CA LYS A 169 0.14 -9.84 16.80
C LYS A 169 -1.07 -10.48 16.17
N LEU A 170 -1.61 -9.81 15.15
CA LEU A 170 -2.60 -10.38 14.25
C LEU A 170 -1.98 -11.58 13.53
N LYS A 171 -2.67 -12.72 13.45
CA LYS A 171 -2.20 -13.85 12.64
C LYS A 171 -2.11 -13.42 11.17
N ASP A 172 -1.02 -13.76 10.50
CA ASP A 172 -0.94 -13.59 9.05
C ASP A 172 -1.74 -14.72 8.38
N PRO A 173 -2.83 -14.41 7.66
CA PRO A 173 -3.60 -15.45 6.95
C PRO A 173 -2.73 -16.17 5.89
N ASP A 174 -1.61 -15.57 5.49
CA ASP A 174 -0.68 -16.12 4.51
C ASP A 174 0.56 -16.82 5.12
N GLU A 175 0.65 -17.00 6.45
CA GLU A 175 1.85 -17.56 7.10
C GLU A 175 2.22 -19.00 6.64
N ASN A 176 1.22 -19.76 6.17
CA ASN A 176 1.41 -21.09 5.60
C ASN A 176 1.81 -21.10 4.11
N PHE A 177 1.93 -19.93 3.47
CA PHE A 177 2.23 -19.81 2.04
C PHE A 177 3.72 -19.53 1.83
N SER A 178 4.35 -20.29 0.92
CA SER A 178 5.79 -20.21 0.72
C SER A 178 6.22 -18.79 0.33
N THR A 179 7.19 -18.25 1.06
CA THR A 179 7.81 -16.91 0.91
C THR A 179 8.55 -16.69 -0.42
N ILE A 180 8.48 -17.63 -1.35
CA ILE A 180 9.02 -17.47 -2.70
C ILE A 180 7.92 -16.83 -3.54
N PRO A 181 8.10 -15.59 -4.07
CA PRO A 181 7.27 -15.12 -5.15
C PRO A 181 7.62 -15.99 -6.35
N SER A 182 6.88 -17.09 -6.54
CA SER A 182 6.98 -17.85 -7.75
C SER A 182 6.61 -16.91 -8.89
N ARG A 183 7.50 -16.79 -9.88
CA ARG A 183 7.19 -16.18 -11.18
C ARG A 183 6.08 -16.94 -11.92
N SER A 184 5.63 -18.09 -11.41
CA SER A 184 4.42 -18.76 -11.89
C SER A 184 3.18 -18.11 -11.26
N ILE A 185 2.47 -17.36 -12.09
CA ILE A 185 1.11 -16.83 -11.86
C ILE A 185 0.16 -17.90 -11.26
N SER A 186 0.38 -19.18 -11.56
CA SER A 186 -0.55 -20.27 -11.25
C SER A 186 -0.65 -20.74 -9.79
N THR A 187 0.28 -20.41 -8.88
CA THR A 187 0.26 -20.95 -7.50
C THR A 187 -0.28 -19.98 -6.45
N TYR A 188 -0.25 -18.67 -6.72
CA TYR A 188 -0.89 -17.67 -5.84
C TYR A 188 -2.38 -17.50 -6.15
N ASP A 189 -2.82 -17.84 -7.36
CA ASP A 189 -4.14 -17.46 -7.88
C ASP A 189 -5.35 -18.23 -7.31
N ILE A 190 -5.17 -19.42 -6.70
CA ILE A 190 -6.32 -20.32 -6.44
C ILE A 190 -6.72 -20.39 -4.97
N ASN A 191 -5.79 -20.23 -4.01
CA ASN A 191 -6.08 -20.58 -2.60
C ASN A 191 -6.16 -19.40 -1.62
N SER A 192 -5.63 -18.22 -1.94
CA SER A 192 -5.75 -17.02 -1.06
C SER A 192 -6.97 -16.15 -1.37
N CYS A 193 -7.51 -16.23 -2.61
CA CYS A 193 -8.69 -15.47 -3.05
C CYS A 193 -9.97 -15.80 -2.28
N GLU A 194 -10.06 -16.99 -1.67
CA GLU A 194 -11.27 -17.51 -1.03
C GLU A 194 -11.02 -18.04 0.38
N ASN A 195 -10.11 -17.42 1.15
CA ASN A 195 -10.11 -17.68 2.59
C ASN A 195 -11.36 -17.02 3.21
N GLN A 196 -12.52 -17.67 3.06
CA GLN A 196 -13.81 -17.19 3.51
C GLN A 196 -13.83 -16.98 5.02
N GLU A 197 -13.17 -17.87 5.76
CA GLU A 197 -12.98 -17.77 7.20
C GLU A 197 -12.24 -16.48 7.57
N TRP A 198 -11.11 -16.19 6.91
CA TRP A 198 -10.39 -14.93 7.11
C TRP A 198 -11.20 -13.71 6.69
N ASN A 199 -11.88 -13.74 5.54
CA ASN A 199 -12.66 -12.59 5.07
C ASN A 199 -13.79 -12.24 6.05
N GLU A 200 -14.48 -13.26 6.58
CA GLU A 200 -15.52 -13.09 7.59
C GLU A 200 -14.94 -12.63 8.93
N ALA A 201 -13.85 -13.25 9.39
CA ALA A 201 -13.12 -12.84 10.59
C ALA A 201 -12.65 -11.39 10.49
N TYR A 202 -12.05 -11.01 9.37
CA TYR A 202 -11.52 -9.67 9.13
C TYR A 202 -12.63 -8.62 9.12
N PHE A 203 -13.76 -8.91 8.45
CA PHE A 203 -14.93 -8.05 8.48
C PHE A 203 -15.45 -7.84 9.91
N ASN A 204 -15.61 -8.92 10.67
CA ASN A 204 -16.11 -8.89 12.04
C ASN A 204 -15.13 -8.20 13.00
N LEU A 205 -13.82 -8.39 12.83
CA LEU A 205 -12.79 -7.67 13.57
C LEU A 205 -12.84 -6.18 13.26
N VAL A 206 -12.93 -5.77 11.99
CA VAL A 206 -13.06 -4.35 11.62
C VAL A 206 -14.31 -3.73 12.24
N ASP A 207 -15.46 -4.42 12.22
CA ASP A 207 -16.68 -3.94 12.88
C ASP A 207 -16.51 -3.81 14.40
N LEU A 208 -15.86 -4.78 15.05
CA LEU A 208 -15.55 -4.75 16.48
C LEU A 208 -14.68 -3.53 16.81
N PHE A 209 -13.58 -3.35 16.08
CA PHE A 209 -12.65 -2.24 16.29
C PHE A 209 -13.33 -0.88 16.05
N LEU A 210 -14.12 -0.74 14.98
CA LEU A 210 -14.89 0.47 14.72
C LEU A 210 -15.90 0.75 15.84
N SER A 211 -16.63 -0.26 16.30
CA SER A 211 -17.61 -0.12 17.39
C SER A 211 -16.93 0.37 18.67
N VAL A 212 -15.82 -0.27 19.06
CA VAL A 212 -15.04 0.09 20.25
C VAL A 212 -14.49 1.51 20.16
N LEU A 213 -13.92 1.90 19.02
CA LEU A 213 -13.33 3.23 18.88
C LEU A 213 -14.38 4.35 18.75
N ASN A 214 -15.57 4.05 18.22
CA ASN A 214 -16.62 5.05 18.05
C ASN A 214 -17.34 5.39 19.37
N GLU A 215 -17.47 4.45 20.31
CA GLU A 215 -17.95 4.75 21.66
C GLU A 215 -16.92 5.52 22.52
N LYS A 216 -15.63 5.39 22.20
CA LYS A 216 -14.51 5.82 23.04
C LYS A 216 -14.08 7.28 22.90
N SER A 217 -14.97 8.21 22.57
CA SER A 217 -14.66 9.66 22.70
C SER A 217 -14.30 10.09 24.14
N ASN A 218 -14.33 9.17 25.13
CA ASN A 218 -14.05 9.43 26.55
C ASN A 218 -12.90 8.61 27.20
N MET A 219 -12.14 7.76 26.49
CA MET A 219 -11.05 6.97 27.12
C MET A 219 -9.65 7.46 26.76
N LYS A 220 -8.88 7.89 27.77
CA LYS A 220 -7.57 8.54 27.64
C LYS A 220 -6.37 7.64 27.30
N SER A 221 -6.56 6.35 27.02
CA SER A 221 -5.46 5.36 26.94
C SER A 221 -5.26 4.69 25.58
N MET A 222 -6.18 4.88 24.62
CA MET A 222 -6.11 4.25 23.29
C MET A 222 -5.67 5.21 22.17
N HIS A 223 -4.98 6.29 22.53
CA HIS A 223 -4.88 7.51 21.71
C HIS A 223 -4.21 7.36 20.34
N ASP A 224 -3.48 6.27 20.08
CA ASP A 224 -2.68 6.14 18.87
C ASP A 224 -3.24 5.17 17.81
N ILE A 225 -4.30 4.40 18.13
CA ILE A 225 -4.87 3.46 17.14
C ILE A 225 -5.75 4.21 16.15
N GLN A 226 -5.24 4.35 14.93
CA GLN A 226 -5.97 4.93 13.81
C GLN A 226 -6.38 3.86 12.81
N LEU A 227 -7.69 3.68 12.64
CA LEU A 227 -8.25 2.80 11.62
C LEU A 227 -8.43 3.56 10.31
N LEU A 228 -7.44 3.43 9.42
CA LEU A 228 -7.38 4.07 8.12
C LEU A 228 -7.63 3.05 7.00
N SER A 229 -8.08 3.50 5.83
CA SER A 229 -7.97 2.67 4.64
C SER A 229 -6.50 2.54 4.24
N TYR A 230 -6.14 1.49 3.49
CA TYR A 230 -4.74 1.34 3.06
C TYR A 230 -4.29 2.51 2.16
N VAL A 231 -5.20 3.06 1.35
CA VAL A 231 -4.94 4.22 0.50
C VAL A 231 -4.61 5.44 1.37
N GLU A 232 -5.44 5.73 2.38
CA GLU A 232 -5.17 6.83 3.32
C GLU A 232 -3.90 6.60 4.12
N MET A 233 -3.64 5.36 4.55
CA MET A 233 -2.46 5.01 5.32
C MET A 233 -1.17 5.23 4.51
N LEU A 234 -1.12 4.77 3.26
CA LEU A 234 0.04 4.96 2.37
C LEU A 234 0.22 6.43 1.98
N PHE A 235 -0.86 7.15 1.70
CA PHE A 235 -0.81 8.59 1.43
C PHE A 235 -0.27 9.37 2.64
N ASN A 236 -0.79 9.09 3.84
CA ASN A 236 -0.30 9.77 5.06
C ASN A 236 1.16 9.42 5.33
N TYR A 237 1.61 8.20 5.03
CA TYR A 237 3.01 7.81 5.12
C TYR A 237 3.88 8.58 4.12
N SER A 238 3.45 8.74 2.87
CA SER A 238 4.24 9.48 1.86
C SER A 238 4.36 10.96 2.19
N ILE A 239 3.29 11.59 2.69
CA ILE A 239 3.33 13.00 3.11
C ILE A 239 4.32 13.19 4.27
N LYS A 240 4.43 12.21 5.19
CA LYS A 240 5.45 12.24 6.25
C LYS A 240 6.87 12.11 5.70
N LEU A 241 7.07 11.35 4.62
CA LEU A 241 8.38 11.22 3.97
C LEU A 241 8.76 12.50 3.21
N SER A 242 7.87 13.00 2.36
CA SER A 242 8.05 14.25 1.64
C SER A 242 6.70 14.76 1.11
N PRO A 243 6.19 15.90 1.62
CA PRO A 243 4.93 16.48 1.17
C PRO A 243 4.92 16.83 -0.32
N SER A 244 6.04 17.31 -0.86
CA SER A 244 6.15 17.74 -2.26
C SER A 244 6.40 16.59 -3.24
N GLY A 245 6.76 15.39 -2.76
CA GLY A 245 6.99 14.23 -3.62
C GLY A 245 5.76 13.36 -3.87
N SER A 246 4.59 13.75 -3.34
CA SER A 246 3.33 13.02 -3.48
C SER A 246 2.34 13.76 -4.37
N MET A 247 1.74 13.07 -5.34
CA MET A 247 0.65 13.58 -6.17
C MET A 247 -0.66 12.88 -5.81
N CYS A 248 -1.78 13.60 -5.95
CA CYS A 248 -3.12 13.04 -5.73
C CYS A 248 -4.08 13.49 -6.83
N ILE A 249 -4.85 12.54 -7.36
CA ILE A 249 -5.97 12.77 -8.27
C ILE A 249 -7.26 12.49 -7.48
N LEU A 250 -8.07 13.54 -7.31
CA LEU A 250 -9.38 13.46 -6.70
C LEU A 250 -10.44 13.33 -7.80
N ARG A 251 -11.25 12.28 -7.76
CA ARG A 251 -12.42 12.10 -8.62
C ARG A 251 -13.68 12.10 -7.77
N GLN A 252 -14.70 12.81 -8.24
CA GLN A 252 -16.04 12.76 -7.65
C GLN A 252 -17.04 12.39 -8.73
N LEU A 253 -17.72 11.25 -8.54
CA LEU A 253 -18.87 10.84 -9.32
C LEU A 253 -20.15 11.28 -8.61
N ASP A 254 -21.08 11.83 -9.39
CA ASP A 254 -22.41 12.22 -8.92
C ASP A 254 -23.44 11.12 -9.20
N GLY A 255 -24.55 11.12 -8.45
CA GLY A 255 -25.67 10.19 -8.67
C GLY A 255 -25.46 8.76 -8.16
N LEU A 256 -24.32 8.48 -7.51
CA LEU A 256 -24.07 7.19 -6.87
C LEU A 256 -25.08 6.91 -5.76
N ASN A 257 -25.65 5.71 -5.76
CA ASN A 257 -26.62 5.26 -4.79
C ASN A 257 -26.57 3.73 -4.60
N GLU A 258 -27.04 3.27 -3.44
CA GLU A 258 -27.05 1.87 -3.03
C GLU A 258 -27.99 0.95 -3.84
N LYS A 259 -28.88 1.50 -4.67
CA LYS A 259 -29.89 0.74 -5.41
C LYS A 259 -29.46 0.36 -6.82
N SER A 260 -28.47 1.05 -7.38
CA SER A 260 -28.08 0.86 -8.78
C SER A 260 -26.97 -0.19 -8.86
N LYS A 261 -27.17 -1.20 -9.70
CA LYS A 261 -26.20 -2.28 -9.94
C LYS A 261 -24.90 -1.70 -10.49
N GLY A 262 -23.76 -2.16 -9.98
CA GLY A 262 -22.43 -1.71 -10.37
C GLY A 262 -21.89 -0.55 -9.51
N ASN A 263 -22.73 0.10 -8.69
CA ASN A 263 -22.25 1.17 -7.81
C ASN A 263 -21.37 0.65 -6.67
N GLU A 264 -21.46 -0.63 -6.30
CA GLU A 264 -20.63 -1.28 -5.28
C GLU A 264 -19.11 -1.17 -5.51
N SER A 265 -18.68 -0.95 -6.75
CA SER A 265 -17.28 -0.67 -7.10
C SER A 265 -16.84 0.74 -6.70
N TYR A 266 -17.78 1.67 -6.48
CA TYR A 266 -17.55 3.09 -6.28
C TYR A 266 -18.05 3.63 -4.93
N ILE A 267 -18.84 2.86 -4.17
CA ILE A 267 -19.30 3.23 -2.82
C ILE A 267 -19.11 2.09 -1.83
N ASP A 268 -18.87 2.42 -0.57
CA ASP A 268 -18.78 1.42 0.49
C ASP A 268 -20.18 1.00 0.94
N LEU A 269 -20.46 -0.30 0.88
CA LEU A 269 -21.71 -0.90 1.31
C LEU A 269 -21.48 -1.87 2.47
N LEU A 270 -22.41 -1.88 3.42
CA LEU A 270 -22.52 -2.90 4.46
C LEU A 270 -23.13 -4.20 3.91
N PRO A 271 -23.00 -5.34 4.62
CA PRO A 271 -23.77 -6.54 4.33
C PRO A 271 -25.26 -6.21 4.21
N GLY A 272 -25.89 -6.66 3.13
CA GLY A 272 -27.26 -6.30 2.79
C GLY A 272 -27.41 -5.04 1.92
N GLY A 273 -26.30 -4.46 1.45
CA GLY A 273 -26.28 -3.45 0.38
C GLY A 273 -26.63 -2.03 0.84
N ARG A 274 -26.62 -1.75 2.15
CA ARG A 274 -26.86 -0.40 2.67
C ARG A 274 -25.57 0.43 2.65
N LEU A 275 -25.67 1.73 2.42
CA LEU A 275 -24.51 2.63 2.48
C LEU A 275 -23.79 2.58 3.83
N ASP A 276 -22.47 2.38 3.81
CA ASP A 276 -21.62 2.45 4.99
C ASP A 276 -21.31 3.91 5.35
N LYS A 277 -22.16 4.48 6.21
CA LYS A 277 -22.01 5.88 6.65
C LYS A 277 -20.69 6.16 7.37
N ILE A 278 -20.11 5.17 8.06
CA ILE A 278 -18.85 5.36 8.81
C ILE A 278 -17.69 5.54 7.83
N ARG A 279 -17.60 4.67 6.82
CA ARG A 279 -16.59 4.79 5.76
C ARG A 279 -16.78 6.05 4.93
N GLN A 280 -18.02 6.43 4.63
CA GLN A 280 -18.30 7.65 3.86
C GLN A 280 -17.90 8.94 4.63
N GLU A 281 -18.13 8.99 5.93
CA GLU A 281 -17.65 10.10 6.77
C GLU A 281 -16.11 10.14 6.86
N LYS A 282 -15.46 8.97 6.96
CA LYS A 282 -13.99 8.88 6.90
C LYS A 282 -13.44 9.37 5.56
N LEU A 283 -14.03 8.97 4.44
CA LEU A 283 -13.65 9.44 3.11
C LEU A 283 -13.76 10.95 2.99
N LYS A 284 -14.84 11.55 3.51
CA LYS A 284 -15.03 12.99 3.51
C LYS A 284 -13.87 13.70 4.23
N ARG A 285 -13.54 13.25 5.44
CA ARG A 285 -12.41 13.79 6.23
C ARG A 285 -11.06 13.58 5.52
N PHE A 286 -10.87 12.44 4.88
CA PHE A 286 -9.65 12.15 4.13
C PHE A 286 -9.49 13.10 2.93
N ARG A 287 -10.55 13.31 2.14
CA ARG A 287 -10.57 14.27 1.03
C ARG A 287 -10.30 15.71 1.51
N GLU A 288 -10.94 16.14 2.60
CA GLU A 288 -10.68 17.45 3.21
C GLU A 288 -9.21 17.58 3.66
N SER A 289 -8.64 16.54 4.28
CA SER A 289 -7.23 16.48 4.67
C SER A 289 -6.28 16.61 3.48
N ILE A 290 -6.58 15.93 2.36
CA ILE A 290 -5.82 16.05 1.11
C ILE A 290 -5.84 17.50 0.61
N ILE A 291 -7.04 18.08 0.47
CA ILE A 291 -7.22 19.45 -0.03
C ILE A 291 -6.43 20.44 0.83
N ASN A 292 -6.53 20.32 2.16
CA ASN A 292 -5.82 21.20 3.08
C ASN A 292 -4.30 21.07 2.94
N LYS A 293 -3.77 19.84 2.81
CA LYS A 293 -2.33 19.61 2.66
C LYS A 293 -1.77 20.21 1.37
N PHE A 294 -2.49 20.10 0.25
CA PHE A 294 -2.04 20.64 -1.04
C PHE A 294 -2.32 22.15 -1.19
N SER A 295 -3.27 22.71 -0.43
CA SER A 295 -3.55 24.16 -0.46
C SER A 295 -2.54 24.99 0.34
N ILE A 296 -1.87 24.39 1.32
CA ILE A 296 -0.83 25.05 2.14
C ILE A 296 0.53 25.11 1.42
N THR A 297 0.72 24.30 0.37
CA THR A 297 1.98 24.21 -0.40
C THR A 297 2.05 25.12 -1.62
N ASN A 298 1.01 25.94 -1.89
CA ASN A 298 0.99 26.96 -2.94
C ASN A 298 0.99 28.37 -2.35
#